data_AF-A0AB39RL10-F1
#
_entry.id   AF-A0AB39RL10-F1
#
_cell.length_a   1.000
_cell.length_b   1.000
_cell.length_c   1.000
_cell.angle_alpha   90.00
_cell.angle_beta   90.00
_cell.angle_gamma   90.00
#
_symmetry.space_group_name_H-M   'P 1'
#
loop_
_entity.id
_entity.type
_entity.pdbx_description
1 polymer ?
#
loop_
_entity_poly.entity_id
_entity_poly.type
_entity_poly.pdbx_seq_one_letter_code
_entity_poly.pdbx_strand_id
1 'polypeptide(L)'
;MASKDEGSVDELFAQLPKEGQLALEQVGMGLPELRRIAAGEGGMRQVRGILSEFSANSHPWRLGDDEGPTERSAVWPWMRLLLVAVAGVVICLLSTYPINSTALFVGWACAVPVAWAMFKTRLSRGGLVARCLIGPAYVVLIWMGSYSADEWYLQVRGQETTVTYAKPDYSESHGVRVTYCRVKLPDGSVREVFQNDKWCTDENMAGSEVDAVIDPSGHYRPVLGHKSDIGGTAGGYVCLGAAAVLVLAPVTAAVMGRVRPVGRSRRDRANGTVA
;
A
#
# COMPACT_ATOMS: atom_id res chain seq x y z
N MET A 1 -29.67 38.76 32.24
CA MET A 1 -29.91 38.09 30.94
C MET A 1 -28.93 36.92 30.86
N ALA A 2 -29.40 35.68 30.99
CA ALA A 2 -28.59 34.48 30.82
C ALA A 2 -28.85 33.94 29.41
N SER A 3 -27.81 33.83 28.59
CA SER A 3 -27.91 33.37 27.20
C SER A 3 -28.28 31.89 27.16
N LYS A 4 -29.31 31.56 26.36
CA LYS A 4 -29.83 30.21 26.11
C LYS A 4 -28.87 29.24 25.38
N ASP A 5 -27.60 29.59 25.22
CA ASP A 5 -26.57 28.82 24.47
C ASP A 5 -25.54 28.12 25.37
N GLU A 6 -25.72 28.12 26.69
CA GLU A 6 -24.84 27.41 27.62
C GLU A 6 -25.42 26.03 27.98
N GLY A 7 -25.20 25.05 27.10
CA GLY A 7 -25.48 23.64 27.41
C GLY A 7 -24.82 23.24 28.73
N SER A 8 -25.58 22.57 29.59
CA SER A 8 -25.12 22.19 30.94
C SER A 8 -23.99 21.15 30.87
N VAL A 9 -23.12 21.10 31.90
CA VAL A 9 -22.04 20.11 32.02
C VAL A 9 -22.56 18.68 31.86
N ASP A 10 -23.76 18.43 32.40
CA ASP A 10 -24.41 17.12 32.37
C ASP A 10 -24.80 16.73 30.94
N GLU A 11 -25.29 17.69 30.16
CA GLU A 11 -25.66 17.49 28.76
C GLU A 11 -24.42 17.25 27.89
N LEU A 12 -23.34 17.98 28.15
CA LEU A 12 -22.06 17.79 27.45
C LEU A 12 -21.41 16.45 27.80
N PHE A 13 -21.49 16.00 29.05
CA PHE A 13 -20.99 14.69 29.46
C PHE A 13 -21.85 13.56 28.91
N ALA A 14 -23.18 13.72 28.87
CA ALA A 14 -24.09 12.74 28.29
C ALA A 14 -23.89 12.57 26.77
N GLN A 15 -23.41 13.59 26.07
CA GLN A 15 -23.05 13.53 24.65
C GLN A 15 -21.74 12.77 24.37
N LEU A 16 -20.94 12.45 25.39
CA LEU A 16 -19.72 11.66 25.21
C LEU A 16 -20.02 10.18 24.90
N PRO A 17 -19.16 9.50 24.13
CA PRO A 17 -19.18 8.04 24.01
C PRO A 17 -18.98 7.38 25.37
N LYS A 18 -19.60 6.22 25.61
CA LYS A 18 -19.48 5.45 26.87
C LYS A 18 -18.01 5.17 27.25
N GLU A 19 -17.15 4.93 26.28
CA GLU A 19 -15.71 4.72 26.48
C GLU A 19 -15.00 5.99 26.99
N GLY A 20 -15.39 7.16 26.48
CA GLY A 20 -14.88 8.45 26.94
C GLY A 20 -15.37 8.81 28.34
N GLN A 21 -16.62 8.48 28.67
CA GLN A 21 -17.17 8.62 30.02
C GLN A 21 -16.40 7.74 31.03
N LEU A 22 -16.17 6.47 30.69
CA LEU A 22 -15.39 5.54 31.53
C LEU A 22 -13.95 5.99 31.70
N ALA A 23 -13.31 6.51 30.65
CA ALA A 23 -11.94 7.02 30.73
C ALA A 23 -11.83 8.25 31.65
N LEU A 24 -12.80 9.18 31.58
CA LEU A 24 -12.87 10.34 32.47
C LEU A 24 -13.06 9.92 33.93
N GLU A 25 -13.92 8.94 34.19
CA GLU A 25 -14.12 8.38 35.53
C GLU A 25 -12.87 7.67 36.06
N GLN A 26 -12.14 6.93 35.22
CA GLN A 26 -10.90 6.24 35.62
C GLN A 26 -9.76 7.20 36.00
N VAL A 27 -9.72 8.39 35.39
CA VAL A 27 -8.73 9.44 35.71
C VAL A 27 -9.20 10.30 36.90
N GLY A 28 -10.36 10.00 37.49
CA GLY A 28 -10.92 10.74 38.62
C GLY A 28 -11.61 12.05 38.22
N MET A 29 -11.77 12.31 36.92
CA MET A 29 -12.50 13.46 36.36
C MET A 29 -13.94 13.10 35.99
N GLY A 30 -14.64 12.46 36.93
CA GLY A 30 -16.06 12.15 36.78
C GLY A 30 -16.94 13.40 36.80
N LEU A 31 -18.23 13.20 36.54
CA LEU A 31 -19.26 14.25 36.52
C LEU A 31 -19.23 15.21 37.73
N PRO A 32 -18.99 14.76 38.98
CA PRO A 32 -18.89 15.65 40.14
C PRO A 32 -17.72 16.63 40.06
N GLU A 33 -16.57 16.17 39.56
CA GLU A 33 -15.35 17.00 39.45
C GLU A 33 -15.48 18.00 38.31
N LEU A 34 -16.10 17.60 37.19
CA LEU A 34 -16.41 18.51 36.08
C LEU A 34 -17.39 19.62 36.48
N ARG A 35 -18.39 19.30 37.32
CA ARG A 35 -19.29 20.31 37.90
C ARG A 35 -18.54 21.27 38.83
N ARG A 36 -17.58 20.76 39.61
CA ARG A 36 -16.73 21.58 40.48
C ARG A 36 -15.86 22.55 39.68
N ILE A 37 -15.26 22.08 38.58
CA ILE A 37 -14.46 22.91 37.67
C ILE A 37 -15.34 23.95 36.98
N ALA A 38 -16.54 23.57 36.51
CA ALA A 38 -17.48 24.49 35.88
C ALA A 38 -17.95 25.64 36.78
N ALA A 39 -17.99 25.43 38.10
CA ALA A 39 -18.39 26.44 39.08
C ALA A 39 -17.32 27.53 39.32
N GLY A 40 -16.08 27.33 38.86
CA GLY A 40 -15.02 28.34 38.91
C GLY A 40 -15.16 29.40 37.80
N GLU A 41 -14.52 30.57 37.99
CA GLU A 41 -14.47 31.60 36.94
C GLU A 41 -13.79 31.05 35.66
N GLY A 42 -14.51 31.08 34.54
CA GLY A 42 -14.06 30.49 33.27
C GLY A 42 -14.16 28.96 33.19
N GLY A 43 -14.74 28.32 34.22
CA GLY A 43 -14.80 26.87 34.38
C GLY A 43 -15.46 26.12 33.23
N MET A 44 -16.56 26.65 32.69
CA MET A 44 -17.24 26.04 31.52
C MET A 44 -16.34 25.97 30.28
N ARG A 45 -15.43 26.93 30.11
CA ARG A 45 -14.46 26.90 28.99
C ARG A 45 -13.44 25.80 29.19
N GLN A 46 -12.99 25.58 30.42
CA GLN A 46 -12.06 24.52 30.79
C GLN A 46 -12.71 23.14 30.66
N VAL A 47 -13.95 22.98 31.12
CA VAL A 47 -14.73 21.74 30.97
C VAL A 47 -14.96 21.40 29.51
N ARG A 48 -15.28 22.37 28.64
CA ARG A 48 -15.37 22.12 27.19
C ARG A 48 -14.04 21.69 26.59
N GLY A 49 -12.93 22.28 27.03
CA GLY A 49 -11.59 21.83 26.63
C GLY A 49 -11.34 20.37 27.00
N ILE A 50 -11.55 20.02 28.27
CA ILE A 50 -11.37 18.66 28.78
C ILE A 50 -12.29 17.68 28.03
N LEU A 51 -13.60 17.96 27.96
CA LEU A 51 -14.56 17.08 27.28
C LEU A 51 -14.26 16.93 25.79
N SER A 52 -13.72 17.96 25.13
CA SER A 52 -13.36 17.89 23.71
C SER A 52 -12.26 16.85 23.45
N GLU A 53 -11.28 16.70 24.36
CA GLU A 53 -10.21 15.71 24.28
C GLU A 53 -10.74 14.27 24.34
N PHE A 54 -11.81 14.05 25.11
CA PHE A 54 -12.47 12.74 25.23
C PHE A 54 -13.57 12.51 24.18
N SER A 55 -14.14 13.59 23.61
CA SER A 55 -15.10 13.51 22.49
C SER A 55 -14.41 13.20 21.16
N ALA A 56 -13.16 13.67 20.97
CA ALA A 56 -12.34 13.50 19.77
C ALA A 56 -11.93 12.03 19.50
N ASN A 57 -12.25 11.11 20.43
CA ASN A 57 -12.11 9.68 20.21
C ASN A 57 -13.33 9.04 19.51
N SER A 58 -14.34 9.82 19.11
CA SER A 58 -15.51 9.29 18.42
C SER A 58 -15.42 9.40 16.89
N HIS A 59 -15.17 8.23 16.30
CA HIS A 59 -15.21 7.89 14.88
C HIS A 59 -13.95 8.18 14.04
N PRO A 60 -13.24 7.12 13.57
CA PRO A 60 -12.12 7.22 12.63
C PRO A 60 -12.50 7.75 11.23
N TRP A 61 -13.77 8.11 11.02
CA TRP A 61 -14.36 8.52 9.74
C TRP A 61 -14.79 9.99 9.69
N ARG A 62 -14.67 10.77 10.78
CA ARG A 62 -14.98 12.21 10.74
C ARG A 62 -13.86 12.98 10.09
N LEU A 63 -14.17 13.59 8.95
CA LEU A 63 -13.27 14.45 8.20
C LEU A 63 -13.10 15.77 8.97
N GLY A 64 -11.96 16.00 9.62
CA GLY A 64 -11.63 17.31 10.22
C GLY A 64 -11.16 17.32 11.68
N ASP A 65 -11.14 16.18 12.39
CA ASP A 65 -10.56 16.10 13.74
C ASP A 65 -9.05 15.83 13.66
N ASP A 66 -8.30 16.84 13.23
CA ASP A 66 -6.82 16.81 13.15
C ASP A 66 -6.14 17.01 14.54
N GLU A 67 -6.90 17.15 15.63
CA GLU A 67 -6.38 17.29 17.00
C GLU A 67 -6.54 15.98 17.79
N GLY A 68 -5.74 14.98 17.41
CA GLY A 68 -5.55 13.73 18.18
C GLY A 68 -4.23 13.72 18.94
N PRO A 69 -4.03 12.79 19.89
CA PRO A 69 -2.92 12.82 20.84
C PRO A 69 -1.55 12.73 20.15
N THR A 70 -0.54 13.29 20.84
CA THR A 70 0.91 13.43 20.54
C THR A 70 1.49 12.69 19.32
N GLU A 71 2.42 13.35 18.61
CA GLU A 71 3.20 12.94 17.42
C GLU A 71 3.53 11.44 17.26
N ARG A 72 3.69 10.67 18.34
CA ARG A 72 3.95 9.21 18.30
C ARG A 72 2.73 8.37 17.90
N SER A 73 1.51 8.73 18.31
CA SER A 73 0.29 7.98 17.94
C SER A 73 -0.14 8.18 16.49
N ALA A 74 0.25 9.29 15.86
CA ALA A 74 -0.09 9.60 14.48
C ALA A 74 0.75 8.79 13.46
N VAL A 75 2.00 8.46 13.79
CA VAL A 75 2.96 7.82 12.87
C VAL A 75 2.81 6.30 12.81
N TRP A 76 2.50 5.68 13.95
CA TRP A 76 2.46 4.22 14.08
C TRP A 76 1.48 3.53 13.10
N PRO A 77 0.26 4.04 12.86
CA PRO A 77 -0.66 3.45 11.89
C PRO A 77 -0.10 3.43 10.46
N TRP A 78 0.63 4.48 10.06
CA TRP A 78 1.26 4.58 8.73
C TRP A 78 2.45 3.64 8.57
N MET A 79 3.29 3.54 9.60
CA MET A 79 4.41 2.59 9.61
C MET A 79 3.91 1.14 9.61
N ARG A 80 2.84 0.83 10.35
CA ARG A 80 2.19 -0.48 10.33
C ARG A 80 1.63 -0.80 8.95
N LEU A 81 0.96 0.15 8.30
CA LEU A 81 0.45 -0.03 6.94
C LEU A 81 1.58 -0.32 5.94
N LEU A 82 2.66 0.47 5.99
CA LEU A 82 3.85 0.24 5.16
C LEU A 82 4.42 -1.16 5.39
N LEU A 83 4.63 -1.54 6.65
CA LEU A 83 5.23 -2.83 7.01
C LEU A 83 4.37 -4.00 6.51
N VAL A 84 3.05 -3.95 6.74
CA VAL A 84 2.13 -4.99 6.29
C VAL A 84 2.07 -5.07 4.76
N ALA A 85 2.06 -3.93 4.07
CA ALA A 85 2.06 -3.88 2.62
C ALA A 85 3.36 -4.44 2.02
N VAL A 86 4.52 -4.02 2.52
CA VAL A 86 5.83 -4.52 2.09
C VAL A 86 5.96 -6.02 2.37
N ALA A 87 5.59 -6.48 3.57
CA ALA A 87 5.62 -7.90 3.91
C ALA A 87 4.69 -8.71 3.00
N GLY A 88 3.49 -8.21 2.70
CA GLY A 88 2.56 -8.85 1.78
C GLY A 88 3.12 -8.99 0.36
N VAL A 89 3.73 -7.92 -0.18
CA VAL A 89 4.39 -7.97 -1.49
C VAL A 89 5.55 -8.97 -1.49
N VAL A 90 6.41 -8.93 -0.46
CA VAL A 90 7.55 -9.85 -0.35
C VAL A 90 7.09 -11.30 -0.26
N ILE A 91 6.08 -11.60 0.56
CA ILE A 91 5.51 -12.96 0.67
C ILE A 91 4.94 -13.41 -0.67
N CYS A 92 4.19 -12.53 -1.35
CA CYS A 92 3.64 -12.82 -2.67
C CYS A 92 4.75 -13.14 -3.69
N LEU A 93 5.78 -12.30 -3.78
CA LEU A 93 6.91 -12.49 -4.69
C LEU A 93 7.80 -13.68 -4.34
N LEU A 94 7.88 -14.08 -3.07
CA LEU A 94 8.58 -15.31 -2.70
C LEU A 94 7.73 -16.54 -3.00
N SER A 95 6.40 -16.43 -2.90
CA SER A 95 5.47 -17.53 -3.19
C SER A 95 5.33 -17.85 -4.68
N THR A 96 5.74 -16.95 -5.59
CA THR A 96 5.83 -17.27 -7.03
C THR A 96 6.89 -18.33 -7.31
N TYR A 97 7.87 -18.51 -6.43
CA TYR A 97 8.89 -19.55 -6.59
C TYR A 97 8.31 -20.98 -6.52
N PRO A 98 7.57 -21.38 -5.46
CA PRO A 98 7.00 -22.73 -5.41
C PRO A 98 5.68 -22.90 -6.18
N ILE A 99 4.89 -21.84 -6.38
CA ILE A 99 3.50 -21.97 -6.88
C ILE A 99 3.19 -21.15 -8.15
N ASN A 100 4.22 -20.56 -8.76
CA ASN A 100 4.15 -19.83 -10.03
C ASN A 100 2.98 -18.83 -10.06
N SER A 101 2.17 -18.82 -11.11
CA SER A 101 1.08 -17.86 -11.33
C SER A 101 -0.04 -17.89 -10.27
N THR A 102 -0.16 -18.98 -9.52
CA THR A 102 -1.15 -19.07 -8.42
C THR A 102 -0.75 -18.25 -7.19
N ALA A 103 0.49 -17.75 -7.13
CA ALA A 103 0.93 -16.79 -6.11
C ALA A 103 0.07 -15.52 -6.05
N LEU A 104 -0.63 -15.18 -7.13
CA LEU A 104 -1.63 -14.11 -7.13
C LEU A 104 -2.68 -14.30 -6.02
N PHE A 105 -3.09 -15.54 -5.73
CA PHE A 105 -4.02 -15.84 -4.64
C PHE A 105 -3.41 -15.55 -3.26
N VAL A 106 -2.11 -15.77 -3.10
CA VAL A 106 -1.37 -15.40 -1.88
C VAL A 106 -1.35 -13.87 -1.75
N GLY A 107 -1.09 -13.16 -2.85
CA GLY A 107 -1.17 -11.69 -2.89
C GLY A 107 -2.55 -11.15 -2.48
N TRP A 108 -3.63 -11.78 -2.97
CA TRP A 108 -5.00 -11.45 -2.58
C TRP A 108 -5.28 -11.75 -1.10
N ALA A 109 -4.81 -12.88 -0.58
CA ALA A 109 -4.92 -13.19 0.85
C ALA A 109 -4.19 -12.14 1.70
N CYS A 110 -3.01 -11.70 1.27
CA CYS A 110 -2.25 -10.61 1.89
C CYS A 110 -2.91 -9.23 1.72
N ALA A 111 -3.82 -9.05 0.76
CA ALA A 111 -4.57 -7.80 0.59
C ALA A 111 -5.55 -7.56 1.75
N VAL A 112 -6.05 -8.61 2.40
CA VAL A 112 -6.98 -8.51 3.54
C VAL A 112 -6.37 -7.75 4.73
N PRO A 113 -5.19 -8.14 5.27
CA PRO A 113 -4.56 -7.38 6.35
C PRO A 113 -4.11 -5.98 5.90
N VAL A 114 -3.75 -5.78 4.63
CA VAL A 114 -3.43 -4.45 4.07
C VAL A 114 -4.65 -3.55 4.05
N ALA A 115 -5.80 -4.04 3.57
CA ALA A 115 -7.07 -3.34 3.59
C ALA A 115 -7.49 -3.02 5.03
N TRP A 116 -7.38 -3.99 5.94
CA TRP A 116 -7.63 -3.78 7.36
C TRP A 116 -6.74 -2.68 7.98
N ALA A 117 -5.44 -2.70 7.66
CA ALA A 117 -4.51 -1.65 8.09
C ALA A 117 -4.87 -0.29 7.48
N MET A 118 -5.28 -0.24 6.21
CA MET A 118 -5.81 0.97 5.58
C MET A 118 -7.05 1.48 6.31
N PHE A 119 -8.00 0.62 6.68
CA PHE A 119 -9.19 1.03 7.44
C PHE A 119 -8.84 1.60 8.83
N LYS A 120 -7.79 1.09 9.48
CA LYS A 120 -7.36 1.53 10.82
C LYS A 120 -6.48 2.78 10.85
N THR A 121 -6.01 3.28 9.71
CA THR A 121 -5.33 4.60 9.67
C THR A 121 -6.36 5.73 9.92
N ARG A 122 -5.96 6.98 10.20
CA ARG A 122 -6.91 8.10 10.36
C ARG A 122 -7.14 8.82 9.02
N LEU A 123 -8.36 9.30 8.76
CA LEU A 123 -8.66 10.16 7.59
C LEU A 123 -8.29 11.61 7.87
N SER A 124 -7.06 12.01 7.54
CA SER A 124 -6.75 13.42 7.25
C SER A 124 -6.87 13.68 5.74
N ARG A 125 -6.97 14.93 5.30
CA ARG A 125 -7.04 15.25 3.85
C ARG A 125 -5.83 14.69 3.07
N GLY A 126 -4.63 14.77 3.64
CA GLY A 126 -3.42 14.15 3.07
C GLY A 126 -3.41 12.62 3.20
N GLY A 127 -4.00 12.08 4.28
CA GLY A 127 -4.13 10.64 4.50
C GLY A 127 -5.07 9.94 3.50
N LEU A 128 -6.13 10.63 3.05
CA LEU A 128 -7.03 10.08 2.03
C LEU A 128 -6.30 9.87 0.70
N VAL A 129 -5.53 10.88 0.25
CA VAL A 129 -4.73 10.79 -0.98
C VAL A 129 -3.70 9.67 -0.86
N ALA A 130 -2.98 9.58 0.27
CA ALA A 130 -2.01 8.53 0.48
C ALA A 130 -2.63 7.12 0.44
N ARG A 131 -3.83 6.91 1.02
CA ARG A 131 -4.55 5.62 0.90
C ARG A 131 -4.94 5.29 -0.53
N CYS A 132 -5.48 6.28 -1.25
CA CYS A 132 -5.85 6.13 -2.66
C CYS A 132 -4.64 5.82 -3.56
N LEU A 133 -3.41 6.12 -3.13
CA LEU A 133 -2.20 5.77 -3.84
C LEU A 133 -1.65 4.39 -3.42
N ILE A 134 -1.64 4.08 -2.11
CA ILE A 134 -1.07 2.83 -1.58
C ILE A 134 -1.87 1.60 -2.05
N GLY A 135 -3.20 1.67 -2.04
CA GLY A 135 -4.05 0.54 -2.44
C GLY A 135 -3.78 0.09 -3.89
N PRO A 136 -3.92 0.99 -4.88
CA PRO A 136 -3.59 0.68 -6.26
C PRO A 136 -2.12 0.29 -6.46
N ALA A 137 -1.17 0.96 -5.80
CA ALA A 137 0.24 0.60 -5.89
C ALA A 137 0.51 -0.84 -5.43
N TYR A 138 -0.12 -1.27 -4.34
CA TYR A 138 -0.04 -2.66 -3.85
C TYR A 138 -0.60 -3.66 -4.86
N VAL A 139 -1.79 -3.38 -5.43
CA VAL A 139 -2.42 -4.24 -6.43
C VAL A 139 -1.56 -4.35 -7.69
N VAL A 140 -1.04 -3.22 -8.17
CA VAL A 140 -0.15 -3.17 -9.34
C VAL A 140 1.12 -3.97 -9.09
N LEU A 141 1.72 -3.87 -7.89
CA LEU A 141 2.92 -4.64 -7.54
C LEU A 141 2.67 -6.14 -7.51
N ILE A 142 1.56 -6.59 -6.93
CA ILE A 142 1.21 -8.02 -6.96
C ILE A 142 0.99 -8.48 -8.40
N TRP A 143 0.19 -7.74 -9.15
CA TRP A 143 -0.18 -8.13 -10.50
C TRP A 143 1.03 -8.21 -11.43
N MET A 144 1.77 -7.11 -11.54
CA MET A 144 2.93 -7.01 -12.43
C MET A 144 4.11 -7.83 -11.91
N GLY A 145 4.29 -7.89 -10.58
CA GLY A 145 5.34 -8.68 -9.94
C GLY A 145 5.14 -10.18 -10.14
N SER A 146 3.91 -10.68 -10.03
CA SER A 146 3.61 -12.08 -10.35
C SER A 146 3.73 -12.39 -11.84
N TYR A 147 3.33 -11.47 -12.72
CA TYR A 147 3.45 -11.68 -14.17
C TYR A 147 4.91 -11.68 -14.65
N SER A 148 5.76 -10.88 -14.01
CA SER A 148 7.18 -10.74 -14.37
C SER A 148 8.09 -11.64 -13.53
N ALA A 149 7.54 -12.51 -12.68
CA ALA A 149 8.32 -13.32 -11.73
C ALA A 149 9.30 -14.25 -12.44
N ASP A 150 8.87 -14.84 -13.55
CA ASP A 150 9.68 -15.75 -14.38
C ASP A 150 10.91 -15.04 -14.96
N GLU A 151 10.72 -13.82 -15.48
CA GLU A 151 11.80 -12.97 -16.01
C GLU A 151 12.79 -12.61 -14.91
N TRP A 152 12.31 -12.13 -13.76
CA TRP A 152 13.16 -11.82 -12.61
C TRP A 152 13.96 -13.03 -12.12
N TYR A 153 13.32 -14.19 -12.08
CA TYR A 153 13.98 -15.44 -11.69
C TYR A 153 15.11 -15.78 -12.67
N LEU A 154 14.85 -15.76 -13.98
CA LEU A 154 15.85 -16.07 -15.01
C LEU A 154 16.99 -15.06 -15.06
N GLN A 155 16.71 -13.78 -14.78
CA GLN A 155 17.75 -12.76 -14.68
C GLN A 155 18.74 -13.09 -13.55
N VAL A 156 18.25 -13.48 -12.37
CA VAL A 156 19.09 -13.76 -11.19
C VAL A 156 19.73 -15.15 -11.27
N ARG A 157 18.97 -16.18 -11.64
CA ARG A 157 19.35 -17.60 -11.53
C ARG A 157 19.49 -18.35 -12.83
N GLY A 158 19.03 -17.79 -13.95
CA GLY A 158 19.13 -18.43 -15.25
C GLY A 158 20.59 -18.68 -15.65
N GLN A 159 20.81 -19.54 -16.63
CA GLN A 159 22.11 -19.76 -17.25
C GLN A 159 22.00 -19.39 -18.71
N GLU A 160 22.94 -18.58 -19.19
CA GLU A 160 23.08 -18.29 -20.60
C GLU A 160 23.69 -19.51 -21.29
N THR A 161 23.00 -20.00 -22.32
CA THR A 161 23.46 -21.11 -23.14
C THR A 161 22.99 -20.90 -24.57
N THR A 162 23.73 -21.47 -25.51
CA THR A 162 23.28 -21.57 -26.89
C THR A 162 22.26 -22.70 -27.01
N VAL A 163 21.12 -22.40 -27.62
CA VAL A 163 20.03 -23.33 -27.94
C VAL A 163 19.78 -23.33 -29.43
N THR A 164 19.12 -24.37 -29.93
CA THR A 164 18.79 -24.47 -31.36
C THR A 164 17.31 -24.23 -31.56
N TYR A 165 16.90 -23.42 -32.55
CA TYR A 165 15.48 -23.31 -32.88
C TYR A 165 14.92 -24.67 -33.30
N ALA A 166 13.78 -25.04 -32.73
CA ALA A 166 13.01 -26.22 -33.11
C ALA A 166 11.87 -25.78 -34.03
N LYS A 167 11.23 -26.74 -34.72
CA LYS A 167 10.05 -26.43 -35.52
C LYS A 167 8.97 -25.79 -34.64
N PRO A 168 8.38 -24.66 -35.06
CA PRO A 168 7.33 -24.01 -34.28
C PRO A 168 6.15 -24.94 -34.07
N ASP A 169 5.45 -24.76 -32.95
CA ASP A 169 4.18 -25.44 -32.70
C ASP A 169 3.02 -24.56 -33.11
N TYR A 170 1.92 -25.18 -33.51
CA TYR A 170 0.72 -24.47 -33.89
C TYR A 170 -0.44 -24.99 -33.05
N SER A 171 -1.00 -24.13 -32.20
CA SER A 171 -2.27 -24.41 -31.55
C SER A 171 -3.35 -23.51 -32.12
N GLU A 172 -4.55 -24.07 -32.28
CA GLU A 172 -5.73 -23.24 -32.53
C GLU A 172 -6.31 -22.83 -31.18
N SER A 173 -6.48 -21.52 -30.98
CA SER A 173 -7.17 -20.98 -29.82
C SER A 173 -8.19 -19.96 -30.31
N HIS A 174 -9.46 -20.16 -29.94
CA HIS A 174 -10.58 -19.29 -30.34
C HIS A 174 -10.69 -19.03 -31.86
N GLY A 175 -10.37 -20.02 -32.70
CA GLY A 175 -10.44 -19.91 -34.16
C GLY A 175 -9.28 -19.13 -34.79
N VAL A 176 -8.27 -18.76 -34.01
CA VAL A 176 -7.03 -18.14 -34.50
C VAL A 176 -5.88 -19.12 -34.30
N ARG A 177 -5.06 -19.31 -35.34
CA ARG A 177 -3.85 -20.12 -35.27
C ARG A 177 -2.77 -19.32 -34.53
N VAL A 178 -2.43 -19.77 -33.33
CA VAL A 178 -1.34 -19.22 -32.52
C VAL A 178 -0.10 -20.06 -32.79
N THR A 179 1.00 -19.39 -33.14
CA THR A 179 2.30 -20.04 -33.36
C THR A 179 3.11 -19.91 -32.08
N TYR A 180 3.68 -21.01 -31.57
CA TYR A 180 4.57 -20.99 -30.41
C TYR A 180 5.99 -21.34 -30.85
N CYS A 181 6.91 -20.45 -30.49
CA CYS A 181 8.33 -20.68 -30.65
C CYS A 181 8.80 -21.79 -29.70
N ARG A 182 9.60 -22.72 -30.24
CA ARG A 182 10.21 -23.81 -29.49
C ARG A 182 11.72 -23.83 -29.71
N VAL A 183 12.46 -24.16 -28.68
CA VAL A 183 13.92 -24.33 -28.74
C VAL A 183 14.30 -25.70 -28.21
N LYS A 184 15.34 -26.27 -28.82
CA LYS A 184 16.01 -27.47 -28.37
C LYS A 184 17.17 -27.08 -27.47
N LEU A 185 17.15 -27.56 -26.23
CA LEU A 185 18.18 -27.33 -25.23
C LEU A 185 19.38 -28.29 -25.45
N PRO A 186 20.55 -28.01 -24.82
CA PRO A 186 21.73 -28.88 -24.92
C PRO A 186 21.49 -30.31 -24.43
N ASP A 187 20.55 -30.51 -23.51
CA ASP A 187 20.12 -31.83 -23.02
C ASP A 187 19.24 -32.59 -24.03
N GLY A 188 18.94 -31.98 -25.18
CA GLY A 188 18.10 -32.53 -26.23
C GLY A 188 16.59 -32.31 -26.02
N SER A 189 16.17 -31.76 -24.89
CA SER A 189 14.77 -31.46 -24.61
C SER A 189 14.28 -30.30 -25.47
N VAL A 190 13.01 -30.32 -25.87
CA VAL A 190 12.37 -29.25 -26.62
C VAL A 190 11.40 -28.52 -25.71
N ARG A 191 11.55 -27.20 -25.60
CA ARG A 191 10.72 -26.36 -24.73
C ARG A 191 10.17 -25.15 -25.49
N GLU A 192 8.96 -24.76 -25.12
CA GLU A 192 8.37 -23.50 -25.55
C GLU A 192 9.05 -22.33 -24.82
N VAL A 193 9.35 -21.26 -25.56
CA VAL A 193 9.93 -20.03 -24.98
C VAL A 193 8.85 -19.11 -24.43
N PHE A 194 9.26 -18.11 -23.64
CA PHE A 194 8.35 -17.14 -23.03
C PHE A 194 7.74 -16.15 -24.04
N GLN A 195 8.54 -15.63 -24.98
CA GLN A 195 8.10 -14.71 -26.02
C GLN A 195 8.49 -15.23 -27.41
N ASN A 196 7.55 -15.12 -28.35
CA ASN A 196 7.81 -15.48 -29.73
C ASN A 196 8.71 -14.45 -30.38
N ASP A 197 9.91 -14.88 -30.75
CA ASP A 197 10.76 -14.14 -31.66
C ASP A 197 10.36 -14.42 -33.11
N LYS A 198 10.48 -13.40 -33.97
CA LYS A 198 10.11 -13.47 -35.39
C LYS A 198 10.91 -14.56 -36.11
N TRP A 199 12.19 -14.70 -35.80
CA TRP A 199 13.04 -15.72 -36.41
C TRP A 199 12.69 -17.11 -35.93
N CYS A 200 12.36 -17.28 -34.66
CA CYS A 200 11.95 -18.58 -34.14
C CYS A 200 10.63 -19.10 -34.74
N THR A 201 9.71 -18.22 -35.09
CA THR A 201 8.45 -18.60 -35.75
C THR A 201 8.60 -18.89 -37.25
N ASP A 202 9.75 -18.58 -37.85
CA ASP A 202 10.05 -18.88 -39.24
C ASP A 202 10.56 -20.33 -39.36
N GLU A 203 9.83 -21.18 -40.09
CA GLU A 203 10.21 -22.58 -40.28
C GLU A 203 11.59 -22.75 -40.95
N ASN A 204 12.05 -21.76 -41.72
CA ASN A 204 13.36 -21.79 -42.37
C ASN A 204 14.52 -21.60 -41.39
N MET A 205 14.26 -21.09 -40.19
CA MET A 205 15.25 -20.91 -39.14
C MET A 205 15.37 -22.14 -38.23
N ALA A 206 14.52 -23.15 -38.39
CA ALA A 206 14.61 -24.37 -37.60
C ALA A 206 15.99 -25.03 -37.80
N GLY A 207 16.71 -25.27 -36.70
CA GLY A 207 18.07 -25.79 -36.73
C GLY A 207 19.17 -24.74 -36.59
N SER A 208 18.88 -23.44 -36.63
CA SER A 208 19.88 -22.41 -36.33
C SER A 208 20.07 -22.21 -34.83
N GLU A 209 21.27 -21.81 -34.45
CA GLU A 209 21.68 -21.58 -33.06
C GLU A 209 21.40 -20.14 -32.64
N VAL A 210 20.97 -19.97 -31.39
CA VAL A 210 20.69 -18.68 -30.76
C VAL A 210 21.02 -18.76 -29.29
N ASP A 211 21.40 -17.64 -28.69
CA ASP A 211 21.58 -17.57 -27.24
C ASP A 211 20.24 -17.47 -26.53
N ALA A 212 20.13 -18.16 -25.40
CA ALA A 212 18.97 -18.11 -24.53
C ALA A 212 19.38 -18.26 -23.07
N VAL A 213 18.55 -17.71 -22.20
CA VAL A 213 18.62 -17.92 -20.76
C VAL A 213 17.68 -19.05 -20.37
N ILE A 214 18.24 -20.11 -19.79
CA ILE A 214 17.51 -21.28 -19.34
C ILE A 214 17.49 -21.37 -17.82
N ASP A 215 16.44 -21.97 -17.26
CA ASP A 215 16.41 -22.37 -15.86
C ASP A 215 17.07 -23.76 -15.70
N PRO A 216 18.16 -23.89 -14.93
CA PRO A 216 18.82 -25.18 -14.71
C PRO A 216 17.92 -26.23 -14.05
N SER A 217 16.93 -25.79 -13.26
CA SER A 217 15.97 -26.70 -12.62
C SER A 217 14.83 -27.11 -13.56
N GLY A 218 14.72 -26.44 -14.71
CA GLY A 218 13.72 -26.71 -15.72
C GLY A 218 12.29 -26.37 -15.32
N HIS A 219 12.09 -25.55 -14.29
CA HIS A 219 10.77 -25.10 -13.85
C HIS A 219 10.20 -24.01 -14.76
N TYR A 220 11.06 -23.10 -15.22
CA TYR A 220 10.66 -21.97 -16.06
C TYR A 220 10.97 -22.18 -17.55
N ARG A 221 10.21 -21.49 -18.40
CA ARG A 221 10.39 -21.49 -19.86
C ARG A 221 11.65 -20.70 -20.23
N PRO A 222 12.41 -21.08 -21.28
CA PRO A 222 13.55 -20.31 -21.74
C PRO A 222 13.15 -18.92 -22.25
N VAL A 223 14.06 -17.97 -22.10
CA VAL A 223 13.97 -16.63 -22.71
C VAL A 223 15.10 -16.48 -23.72
N LEU A 224 14.78 -16.06 -24.94
CA LEU A 224 15.78 -15.84 -25.99
C LEU A 224 16.59 -14.56 -25.70
N GLY A 225 17.87 -14.56 -26.04
CA GLY A 225 18.81 -13.46 -25.78
C GLY A 225 19.64 -13.65 -24.51
N HIS A 226 20.21 -12.56 -24.03
CA HIS A 226 21.08 -12.54 -22.84
C HIS A 226 20.31 -12.11 -21.58
N LYS A 227 20.88 -12.37 -20.41
CA LYS A 227 20.31 -11.87 -19.14
C LYS A 227 20.19 -10.36 -19.07
N SER A 228 21.07 -9.63 -19.76
CA SER A 228 20.98 -8.17 -19.87
C SER A 228 19.72 -7.70 -20.56
N ASP A 229 19.17 -8.55 -21.43
CA ASP A 229 17.99 -8.26 -22.24
C ASP A 229 16.71 -8.67 -21.50
N ILE A 230 16.84 -9.43 -20.41
CA ILE A 230 15.77 -9.78 -19.50
C ILE A 230 15.50 -8.57 -18.58
N GLY A 231 14.33 -7.95 -18.77
CA GLY A 231 13.92 -6.75 -18.07
C GLY A 231 14.01 -5.49 -18.93
N GLY A 232 13.66 -4.33 -18.36
CA GLY A 232 13.57 -3.07 -19.12
C GLY A 232 12.26 -2.89 -19.91
N THR A 233 11.32 -3.82 -19.79
CA THR A 233 9.96 -3.70 -20.32
C THR A 233 9.17 -2.64 -19.53
N ALA A 234 8.11 -2.09 -20.15
CA ALA A 234 7.23 -1.12 -19.48
C ALA A 234 6.70 -1.62 -18.12
N GLY A 235 6.52 -2.94 -17.97
CA GLY A 235 6.13 -3.57 -16.71
C GLY A 235 7.14 -3.37 -15.58
N GLY A 236 8.45 -3.45 -15.86
CA GLY A 236 9.50 -3.21 -14.87
C GLY A 236 9.50 -1.77 -14.34
N TYR A 237 9.31 -0.78 -15.21
CA TYR A 237 9.19 0.63 -14.81
C TYR A 237 7.91 0.90 -14.01
N VAL A 238 6.80 0.26 -14.38
CA VAL A 238 5.53 0.34 -13.62
C VAL A 238 5.71 -0.26 -12.22
N CYS A 239 6.38 -1.40 -12.09
CA CYS A 239 6.72 -2.01 -10.79
C CYS A 239 7.58 -1.06 -9.94
N LEU A 240 8.64 -0.47 -10.51
CA LEU A 240 9.50 0.47 -9.80
C LEU A 240 8.73 1.72 -9.33
N GLY A 241 7.89 2.28 -10.19
CA GLY A 241 7.02 3.41 -9.85
C GLY A 241 6.05 3.06 -8.72
N ALA A 242 5.39 1.90 -8.81
CA ALA A 242 4.48 1.43 -7.78
C ALA A 242 5.20 1.15 -6.44
N ALA A 243 6.41 0.59 -6.47
CA ALA A 243 7.25 0.41 -5.28
C ALA A 243 7.61 1.75 -4.64
N ALA A 244 8.01 2.74 -5.45
CA ALA A 244 8.29 4.08 -4.96
C ALA A 244 7.05 4.71 -4.30
N VAL A 245 5.87 4.60 -4.92
CA VAL A 245 4.62 5.10 -4.34
C VAL A 245 4.28 4.39 -3.03
N LEU A 246 4.39 3.05 -2.99
CA LEU A 246 4.09 2.25 -1.82
C LEU A 246 4.95 2.64 -0.60
N VAL A 247 6.22 3.01 -0.83
CA VAL A 247 7.15 3.42 0.23
C VAL A 247 7.00 4.91 0.57
N LEU A 248 6.97 5.78 -0.43
CA LEU A 248 6.98 7.23 -0.22
C LEU A 248 5.66 7.77 0.32
N ALA A 249 4.51 7.24 -0.10
CA ALA A 249 3.20 7.72 0.36
C ALA A 249 3.00 7.58 1.89
N PRO A 250 3.26 6.42 2.54
CA PRO A 250 3.14 6.31 3.99
C PRO A 250 4.23 7.07 4.74
N VAL A 251 5.46 7.16 4.20
CA VAL A 251 6.56 7.94 4.82
C VAL A 251 6.24 9.43 4.81
N THR A 252 5.78 9.97 3.67
CA THR A 252 5.39 11.38 3.56
C THR A 252 4.19 11.70 4.44
N ALA A 253 3.18 10.82 4.51
CA ALA A 253 2.06 10.97 5.43
C ALA A 253 2.50 10.95 6.91
N ALA A 254 3.44 10.08 7.28
CA ALA A 254 4.02 10.03 8.62
C ALA A 254 4.82 11.30 8.96
N VAL A 255 5.59 11.85 8.01
CA VAL A 255 6.37 13.09 8.22
C VAL A 255 5.45 14.29 8.33
N MET A 256 4.47 14.43 7.43
CA MET A 256 3.49 15.53 7.48
C MET A 256 2.64 15.48 8.76
N GLY A 257 2.31 14.29 9.25
CA GLY A 257 1.60 14.11 10.53
C GLY A 257 2.42 14.47 11.77
N ARG A 258 3.75 14.63 11.66
CA ARG A 258 4.61 15.16 12.75
C ARG A 258 4.69 16.68 12.76
N VAL A 259 4.40 17.34 11.64
CA VAL A 259 4.45 18.80 11.58
C VAL A 259 3.21 19.32 12.30
N ARG A 260 3.40 19.80 13.54
CA ARG A 260 2.38 20.60 14.23
C ARG A 260 1.83 21.63 13.22
N PRO A 261 0.51 21.74 13.01
CA PRO A 261 -0.01 22.87 12.27
C PRO A 261 0.55 24.11 12.96
N VAL A 262 1.35 24.89 12.23
CA VAL A 262 1.89 26.16 12.71
C VAL A 262 0.68 26.92 13.22
N GLY A 263 0.62 27.07 14.54
CA GLY A 263 -0.55 27.58 15.23
C GLY A 263 -1.04 28.81 14.48
N ARG A 264 -2.32 28.81 14.13
CA ARG A 264 -2.99 29.97 13.53
C ARG A 264 -3.14 31.06 14.60
N SER A 265 -2.03 31.45 15.23
CA SER A 265 -1.90 32.58 16.12
C SER A 265 -1.66 33.83 15.25
N ARG A 266 -2.70 34.23 14.51
CA ARG A 266 -2.74 35.55 13.87
C ARG A 266 -4.16 35.98 13.50
N ARG A 267 -5.08 35.95 14.48
CA ARG A 267 -6.32 36.74 14.37
C ARG A 267 -6.73 37.55 15.60
N ASP A 268 -5.87 37.64 16.62
CA ASP A 268 -6.10 38.46 17.83
C ASP A 268 -5.10 39.61 18.03
N ARG A 269 -4.55 40.17 16.95
CA ARG A 269 -3.76 41.41 17.05
C ARG A 269 -4.01 42.37 15.88
N ALA A 270 -5.27 42.75 15.71
CA ALA A 270 -5.66 43.96 14.99
C ALA A 270 -7.06 44.38 15.45
N ASN A 271 -7.14 44.98 16.64
CA ASN A 271 -7.96 46.17 16.90
C ASN A 271 -7.77 46.60 18.36
N GLY A 272 -6.65 47.28 18.58
CA GLY A 272 -6.53 48.29 19.62
C GLY A 272 -6.27 49.63 18.91
N THR A 273 -7.16 50.59 19.19
CA THR A 273 -7.04 52.06 19.10
C THR A 273 -6.89 52.75 17.73
N VAL A 274 -8.00 53.34 17.24
CA VAL A 274 -8.26 54.78 16.92
C VAL A 274 -9.81 54.88 16.79
N ALA A 275 -10.62 55.76 17.40
CA ALA A 275 -10.50 57.02 18.12
C ALA A 275 -11.49 57.02 19.31
#